data_AF-A0AAD6CC08-F1
#
_entry.id   AF-A0AAD6CC08-F1
#
_cell.length_a   1.000
_cell.length_b   1.000
_cell.length_c   1.000
_cell.angle_alpha   90.00
_cell.angle_beta   90.00
_cell.angle_gamma   90.00
#
_symmetry.space_group_name_H-M   'P 1'
#
loop_
_entity.id
_entity.type
_entity.pdbx_description
1 polymer ?
#
loop_
_entity_poly.entity_id
_entity_poly.type
_entity_poly.pdbx_seq_one_letter_code
_entity_poly.pdbx_strand_id
1 'polypeptide(L)'
;MRVLYISFLLLTANIVAALPDPEHSNSRKAPGTVVIDGYRLVDAEVRLNRGDRSLKSSLDSLVAHADSWLNQGPWTVTSKTKAPPNGTIHDYASQAPYWWPNSNTPDSCPYIQKDGMRNPEVDNYPDKINSIKLFNSIYTLSLA
;
A
#
# COMPACT_ATOMS: atom_id res chain seq x y z
N MET A 1 5.87 15.52 -89.96
CA MET A 1 6.53 15.31 -88.66
C MET A 1 5.48 15.36 -87.57
N ARG A 2 5.24 14.24 -86.89
CA ARG A 2 4.25 14.09 -85.80
C ARG A 2 4.89 14.58 -84.50
N VAL A 3 4.30 15.58 -83.86
CA VAL A 3 4.69 16.01 -82.51
C VAL A 3 3.75 15.31 -81.53
N LEU A 4 4.31 14.44 -80.68
CA LEU A 4 3.59 13.72 -79.63
C LEU A 4 3.28 14.67 -78.46
N TYR A 5 2.01 14.70 -78.03
CA TYR A 5 1.61 15.24 -76.74
C TYR A 5 1.85 14.19 -75.65
N ILE A 6 2.71 14.50 -74.68
CA ILE A 6 2.90 13.71 -73.47
C ILE A 6 2.00 14.32 -72.40
N SER A 7 0.84 13.72 -72.17
CA SER A 7 -0.02 14.03 -71.03
C SER A 7 0.62 13.49 -69.75
N PHE A 8 0.99 14.38 -68.84
CA PHE A 8 1.46 14.04 -67.50
C PHE A 8 0.26 14.02 -66.55
N LEU A 9 -0.22 12.82 -66.21
CA LEU A 9 -1.30 12.62 -65.25
C LEU A 9 -0.71 12.69 -63.84
N LEU A 10 -0.88 13.82 -63.14
CA LEU A 10 -0.50 13.96 -61.73
C LEU A 10 -1.53 13.25 -60.85
N LEU A 11 -1.18 12.07 -60.36
CA LEU A 11 -1.94 11.34 -59.34
C LEU A 11 -1.58 11.92 -57.97
N THR A 12 -2.41 12.81 -57.44
CA THR A 12 -2.27 13.25 -56.04
C THR A 12 -2.79 12.15 -55.12
N ALA A 13 -1.89 11.38 -54.52
CA ALA A 13 -2.24 10.51 -53.40
C ALA A 13 -2.58 11.38 -52.19
N ASN A 14 -3.88 11.51 -51.87
CA ASN A 14 -4.32 12.03 -50.58
C ASN A 14 -3.93 11.01 -49.52
N ILE A 15 -2.78 11.20 -48.87
CA ILE A 15 -2.49 10.52 -47.61
C ILE A 15 -3.33 11.21 -46.56
N VAL A 16 -4.56 10.73 -46.37
CA VAL A 16 -5.28 10.95 -45.13
C VAL A 16 -4.53 10.12 -44.09
N ALA A 17 -3.65 10.76 -43.33
CA ALA A 17 -3.25 10.19 -42.05
C ALA A 17 -4.55 10.09 -41.24
N ALA A 18 -5.08 8.87 -41.10
CA ALA A 18 -6.14 8.61 -40.15
C ALA A 18 -5.62 9.08 -38.80
N LEU A 19 -6.17 10.21 -38.32
CA LEU A 19 -5.99 10.62 -36.94
C LEU A 19 -6.48 9.44 -36.10
N PRO A 20 -5.73 9.01 -35.07
CA PRO A 20 -6.25 8.01 -34.16
C PRO A 20 -7.58 8.53 -33.61
N ASP A 21 -8.67 7.77 -33.84
CA ASP A 21 -9.99 8.09 -33.31
C ASP A 21 -9.88 8.34 -31.80
N PRO A 22 -10.39 9.47 -31.28
CA PRO A 22 -10.30 9.79 -29.86
C PRO A 22 -11.28 8.98 -29.00
N GLU A 23 -12.05 8.06 -29.57
CA GLU A 23 -13.07 7.31 -28.87
C GLU A 23 -12.76 5.82 -28.88
N HIS A 24 -11.94 5.39 -27.93
CA HIS A 24 -12.20 4.27 -27.02
C HIS A 24 -11.13 4.26 -25.92
N SER A 25 -10.92 5.41 -25.25
CA SER A 25 -10.25 5.38 -23.96
C SER A 25 -11.28 4.90 -22.94
N ASN A 26 -11.16 3.64 -22.51
CA ASN A 26 -11.71 3.22 -21.23
C ASN A 26 -11.03 4.09 -20.17
N SER A 27 -11.58 5.27 -19.85
CA SER A 27 -10.99 6.17 -18.86
C SER A 27 -11.16 5.48 -17.52
N ARG A 28 -10.10 4.78 -17.08
CA ARG A 28 -10.10 4.16 -15.75
C ARG A 28 -10.36 5.28 -14.74
N LYS A 29 -11.52 5.22 -14.09
CA LYS A 29 -11.89 6.17 -13.06
C LYS A 29 -10.94 5.99 -11.89
N ALA A 30 -10.26 7.06 -11.49
CA ALA A 30 -9.40 7.05 -10.33
C ALA A 30 -10.19 6.65 -9.07
N PRO A 31 -9.68 5.72 -8.24
CA PRO A 31 -10.33 5.35 -7.00
C PRO A 31 -10.34 6.54 -6.03
N GLY A 32 -11.46 6.73 -5.31
CA GLY A 32 -11.62 7.79 -4.31
C GLY A 32 -11.05 7.40 -2.95
N THR A 33 -9.74 7.14 -2.89
CA THR A 33 -9.04 6.78 -1.66
C THR A 33 -8.74 8.00 -0.79
N VAL A 34 -8.68 7.81 0.54
CA VAL A 34 -8.49 8.91 1.51
C VAL A 34 -7.01 9.31 1.66
N VAL A 35 -6.10 8.33 1.68
CA VAL A 35 -4.66 8.56 1.95
C VAL A 35 -3.82 8.42 0.69
N ILE A 36 -4.03 7.36 -0.09
CA ILE A 36 -3.35 7.17 -1.37
C ILE A 36 -4.04 8.05 -2.43
N ASP A 37 -3.29 8.68 -3.31
CA ASP A 37 -3.85 9.44 -4.44
C ASP A 37 -4.27 8.48 -5.56
N GLY A 38 -5.58 8.41 -5.82
CA GLY A 38 -6.14 7.53 -6.84
C GLY A 38 -5.69 7.84 -8.27
N TYR A 39 -5.42 9.11 -8.60
CA TYR A 39 -4.90 9.45 -9.93
C TYR A 39 -3.47 8.92 -10.11
N ARG A 40 -2.66 8.96 -9.05
CA ARG A 40 -1.30 8.39 -9.07
C ARG A 40 -1.32 6.86 -9.16
N LEU A 41 -2.32 6.19 -8.58
CA LEU A 41 -2.51 4.75 -8.77
C LEU A 41 -2.81 4.41 -10.23
N VAL A 42 -3.73 5.14 -10.88
CA VAL A 42 -4.04 4.94 -12.29
C VAL A 42 -2.83 5.26 -13.19
N ASP A 43 -2.09 6.33 -12.92
CA ASP A 43 -0.86 6.65 -13.66
C ASP A 43 0.19 5.53 -13.53
N ALA A 44 0.42 5.02 -12.32
CA ALA A 44 1.35 3.93 -12.08
C ALA A 44 0.94 2.68 -12.86
N GLU A 45 -0.35 2.34 -12.87
CA GLU A 45 -0.89 1.20 -13.63
C GLU A 45 -0.71 1.41 -15.15
N VAL A 46 -0.98 2.60 -15.68
CA VAL A 46 -0.77 2.93 -17.10
C VAL A 46 0.70 2.79 -17.49
N ARG A 47 1.62 3.28 -16.67
CA ARG A 47 3.06 3.21 -16.91
C ARG A 47 3.59 1.77 -16.82
N LEU A 48 3.09 0.98 -15.87
CA LEU A 48 3.38 -0.46 -15.80
C LEU A 48 2.97 -1.17 -17.09
N ASN A 49 1.76 -0.91 -17.59
CA ASN A 49 1.26 -1.49 -18.85
C ASN A 49 2.09 -1.05 -20.08
N ARG A 50 2.79 0.09 -20.00
CA ARG A 50 3.72 0.58 -21.03
C ARG A 50 5.15 0.06 -20.87
N GLY A 51 5.42 -0.79 -19.88
CA GLY A 51 6.73 -1.40 -19.68
C GLY A 51 7.72 -0.56 -18.86
N ASP A 52 7.25 0.35 -17.99
CA ASP A 52 8.11 1.08 -17.06
C ASP A 52 8.87 0.09 -16.14
N ARG A 53 10.17 -0.07 -16.40
CA ARG A 53 11.03 -1.03 -15.69
C ARG A 53 11.20 -0.68 -14.21
N SER A 54 11.22 0.59 -13.86
CA SER A 54 11.38 1.00 -12.46
C SER A 54 10.13 0.65 -11.67
N LEU A 55 8.94 0.93 -12.23
CA LEU A 55 7.69 0.54 -11.58
C LEU A 55 7.53 -0.98 -11.53
N LYS A 56 7.97 -1.71 -12.56
CA LYS A 56 7.97 -3.18 -12.54
C LYS A 56 8.79 -3.72 -11.37
N SER A 57 10.00 -3.21 -11.16
CA SER A 57 10.84 -3.63 -10.02
C SER A 57 10.20 -3.31 -8.67
N SER A 58 9.52 -2.16 -8.55
CA SER A 58 8.77 -1.80 -7.33
C SER A 58 7.57 -2.70 -7.11
N LEU A 59 6.84 -3.05 -8.17
CA LEU A 59 5.72 -3.99 -8.11
C LEU A 59 6.19 -5.39 -7.73
N ASP A 60 7.28 -5.89 -8.32
CA ASP A 60 7.86 -7.19 -7.96
C ASP A 60 8.26 -7.23 -6.48
N SER A 61 8.80 -6.12 -5.94
CA SER A 61 9.12 -6.00 -4.51
C SER A 61 7.87 -5.95 -3.63
N LEU A 62 6.82 -5.24 -4.05
CA LEU A 62 5.54 -5.18 -3.36
C LEU A 62 4.88 -6.56 -3.31
N VAL A 63 4.85 -7.29 -4.42
CA VAL A 63 4.33 -8.66 -4.50
C VAL A 63 5.12 -9.60 -3.60
N ALA A 64 6.45 -9.54 -3.63
CA ALA A 64 7.27 -10.37 -2.72
C ALA A 64 6.99 -10.06 -1.22
N HIS A 65 6.77 -8.79 -0.88
CA HIS A 65 6.36 -8.41 0.46
C HIS A 65 4.95 -8.94 0.80
N ALA A 66 4.01 -8.87 -0.14
CA ALA A 66 2.66 -9.42 0.02
C ALA A 66 2.69 -10.94 0.23
N ASP A 67 3.46 -11.67 -0.58
CA ASP A 67 3.66 -13.11 -0.47
C ASP A 67 4.20 -13.51 0.91
N SER A 68 5.10 -12.69 1.48
CA SER A 68 5.62 -12.93 2.83
C SER A 68 4.52 -12.89 3.90
N TRP A 69 3.43 -12.13 3.69
CA TRP A 69 2.31 -12.01 4.62
C TRP A 69 1.28 -13.14 4.48
N LEU A 70 1.16 -13.80 3.32
CA LEU A 70 0.13 -14.82 3.05
C LEU A 70 0.11 -15.98 4.05
N ASN A 71 1.28 -16.31 4.61
CA ASN A 71 1.45 -17.43 5.55
C ASN A 71 1.54 -16.97 7.02
N GLN A 72 1.16 -15.73 7.33
CA GLN A 72 1.20 -15.17 8.67
C GLN A 72 -0.21 -14.92 9.24
N GLY A 73 -0.30 -14.77 10.57
CA GLY A 73 -1.57 -14.52 11.25
C GLY A 73 -2.48 -15.76 11.31
N PRO A 74 -3.80 -15.59 11.52
CA PRO A 74 -4.47 -14.32 11.81
C PRO A 74 -4.07 -13.78 13.19
N TRP A 75 -3.89 -12.47 13.30
CA TRP A 75 -3.65 -11.83 14.59
C TRP A 75 -4.96 -11.36 15.21
N THR A 76 -5.17 -11.67 16.48
CA THR A 76 -6.39 -11.32 17.21
C THR A 76 -6.05 -10.85 18.63
N VAL A 77 -6.91 -10.00 19.18
CA VAL A 77 -6.86 -9.62 20.61
C VAL A 77 -7.05 -10.82 21.53
N THR A 78 -7.63 -11.92 21.04
CA THR A 78 -7.82 -13.13 21.84
C THR A 78 -6.59 -14.03 21.91
N SER A 79 -5.49 -13.69 21.22
CA SER A 79 -4.23 -14.45 21.27
C SER A 79 -3.40 -14.20 22.54
N LYS A 80 -3.71 -13.16 23.31
CA LYS A 80 -3.03 -12.90 24.60
C LYS A 80 -3.43 -13.95 25.65
N THR A 81 -2.58 -14.17 26.65
CA THR A 81 -2.82 -15.20 27.67
C THR A 81 -3.67 -14.72 28.85
N LYS A 82 -3.83 -13.41 29.03
CA LYS A 82 -4.58 -12.81 30.14
C LYS A 82 -5.40 -11.62 29.65
N ALA A 83 -6.59 -11.47 30.23
CA ALA A 83 -7.41 -10.27 30.05
C ALA A 83 -6.74 -9.06 30.74
N PRO A 84 -6.99 -7.83 30.27
CA PRO A 84 -6.59 -6.64 31.00
C PRO A 84 -7.32 -6.52 32.35
N PRO A 85 -6.80 -5.72 33.30
CA PRO A 85 -7.50 -5.45 34.55
C PRO A 85 -8.93 -4.96 34.30
N ASN A 86 -9.91 -5.57 34.99
CA ASN A 86 -11.34 -5.27 34.88
C ASN A 86 -11.96 -5.46 33.49
N GLY A 87 -11.30 -6.16 32.57
CA GLY A 87 -11.81 -6.45 31.23
C GLY A 87 -11.90 -7.95 30.90
N THR A 88 -12.20 -8.25 29.65
CA THR A 88 -12.31 -9.59 29.09
C THR A 88 -11.19 -9.86 28.09
N ILE A 89 -11.06 -11.11 27.65
CA ILE A 89 -10.06 -11.48 26.63
C ILE A 89 -10.28 -10.77 25.28
N HIS A 90 -11.48 -10.26 25.04
CA HIS A 90 -11.85 -9.53 23.81
C HIS A 90 -11.47 -8.04 23.86
N ASP A 91 -11.11 -7.51 25.02
CA ASP A 91 -10.74 -6.10 25.15
C ASP A 91 -9.30 -5.91 24.68
N TYR A 92 -9.08 -4.94 23.80
CA TYR A 92 -7.74 -4.57 23.36
C TYR A 92 -6.94 -3.97 24.53
N ALA A 93 -5.70 -4.41 24.72
CA ALA A 93 -4.83 -3.87 25.75
C ALA A 93 -3.37 -3.75 25.30
N SER A 94 -2.73 -2.64 25.65
CA SER A 94 -1.30 -2.42 25.39
C SER A 94 -0.64 -1.61 26.51
N GLN A 95 0.62 -1.91 26.79
CA GLN A 95 1.44 -1.10 27.70
C GLN A 95 1.87 0.20 27.02
N ALA A 96 1.78 1.31 27.76
CA ALA A 96 2.26 2.59 27.29
C ALA A 96 3.81 2.58 27.25
N PRO A 97 4.44 2.92 26.12
CA PRO A 97 5.85 2.60 25.88
C PRO A 97 6.84 3.34 26.76
N TYR A 98 6.46 4.49 27.30
CA TYR A 98 7.35 5.33 28.11
C TYR A 98 7.01 5.27 29.60
N TRP A 99 6.14 4.36 30.03
CA TRP A 99 5.79 4.20 31.43
C TRP A 99 6.55 3.03 32.03
N TRP A 100 7.32 3.31 33.08
CA TRP A 100 8.21 2.37 33.75
C TRP A 100 7.78 2.14 35.21
N PRO A 101 8.04 0.96 35.78
CA PRO A 101 7.87 0.72 37.20
C PRO A 101 8.66 1.73 38.04
N ASN A 102 8.07 2.22 39.13
CA ASN A 102 8.70 3.19 40.02
C ASN A 102 9.58 2.51 41.06
N SER A 103 10.90 2.58 40.89
CA SER A 103 11.85 1.97 41.84
C SER A 103 11.83 2.56 43.26
N ASN A 104 11.15 3.69 43.47
CA ASN A 104 11.07 4.36 44.76
C ASN A 104 9.88 3.90 45.62
N THR A 105 9.06 2.96 45.13
CA THR A 105 7.91 2.43 45.88
C THR A 105 8.01 0.91 46.04
N PRO A 106 7.52 0.34 47.17
CA PRO A 106 7.64 -1.10 47.43
C PRO A 106 6.94 -1.98 46.40
N ASP A 107 5.86 -1.50 45.80
CA ASP A 107 5.03 -2.21 44.82
C ASP A 107 5.31 -1.78 43.37
N SER A 108 6.33 -0.94 43.17
CA SER A 108 6.67 -0.32 41.89
C SER A 108 5.56 0.50 41.23
N CYS A 109 4.53 0.88 41.98
CA CYS A 109 3.41 1.71 41.55
C CYS A 109 3.39 3.09 42.24
N PRO A 110 2.75 4.12 41.63
CA PRO A 110 2.33 4.14 40.25
C PRO A 110 3.55 4.15 39.31
N TYR A 111 3.38 3.67 38.09
CA TYR A 111 4.42 3.78 37.06
C TYR A 111 4.77 5.26 36.84
N ILE A 112 5.99 5.53 36.37
CA ILE A 112 6.49 6.87 36.04
C ILE A 112 6.82 6.99 34.56
N GLN A 113 6.59 8.16 33.98
CA GLN A 113 6.94 8.42 32.59
C GLN A 113 8.44 8.71 32.46
N LYS A 114 9.09 8.06 31.49
CA LYS A 114 10.46 8.32 31.02
C LYS A 114 10.40 8.52 29.50
N ASP A 115 10.22 9.75 29.08
CA ASP A 115 10.05 10.08 27.66
C ASP A 115 11.24 9.61 26.81
N GLY A 116 10.95 9.09 25.62
CA GLY A 116 11.94 8.49 24.71
C GLY A 116 12.54 7.15 25.17
N MET A 117 12.35 6.73 26.43
CA MET A 117 12.87 5.47 26.96
C MET A 117 11.81 4.37 26.87
N ARG A 118 11.94 3.46 25.90
CA ARG A 118 10.97 2.36 25.71
C ARG A 118 11.09 1.31 26.83
N ASN A 119 10.03 1.11 27.60
CA ASN A 119 9.88 -0.01 28.54
C ASN A 119 9.73 -1.32 27.74
N PRO A 120 10.60 -2.34 27.92
CA PRO A 120 10.47 -3.63 27.24
C PRO A 120 9.21 -4.41 27.64
N GLU A 121 8.56 -4.10 28.76
CA GLU A 121 7.29 -4.73 29.15
C GLU A 121 6.19 -4.57 28.10
N VAL A 122 6.31 -3.60 27.17
CA VAL A 122 5.37 -3.52 26.04
C VAL A 122 5.29 -4.77 25.19
N ASP A 123 6.36 -5.57 25.15
CA ASP A 123 6.41 -6.81 24.38
C ASP A 123 5.64 -7.94 25.06
N ASN A 124 5.29 -7.78 26.34
CA ASN A 124 4.40 -8.69 27.07
C ASN A 124 2.92 -8.50 26.69
N TYR A 125 2.58 -7.41 26.00
CA TYR A 125 1.21 -7.08 25.58
C TYR A 125 1.11 -7.14 24.04
N PRO A 126 0.73 -8.29 23.48
CA PRO A 126 0.89 -8.56 22.05
C PRO A 126 -0.08 -7.77 21.17
N ASP A 127 -1.21 -7.29 21.71
CA ASP A 127 -2.30 -6.71 20.90
C ASP A 127 -1.82 -5.53 20.04
N LYS A 128 -0.93 -4.67 20.55
CA LYS A 128 -0.36 -3.55 19.78
C LYS A 128 0.45 -4.03 18.58
N ILE A 129 1.32 -5.01 18.78
CA ILE A 129 2.15 -5.55 17.69
C ILE A 129 1.28 -6.33 16.71
N ASN A 130 0.30 -7.09 17.21
CA ASN A 130 -0.67 -7.82 16.42
C ASN A 130 -1.53 -6.89 15.54
N SER A 131 -2.00 -5.76 16.07
CA SER A 131 -2.76 -4.78 15.28
C SER A 131 -1.90 -4.10 14.21
N ILE A 132 -0.64 -3.76 14.52
CA ILE A 132 0.31 -3.24 13.53
C ILE A 132 0.53 -4.26 12.40
N LYS A 133 0.75 -5.54 12.73
CA LYS A 133 0.91 -6.61 11.73
C LYS A 133 -0.33 -6.75 10.85
N LEU A 134 -1.52 -6.75 11.45
CA LEU A 134 -2.80 -6.83 10.74
C LEU A 134 -2.97 -5.65 9.76
N PHE A 135 -2.75 -4.41 10.20
CA PHE A 135 -2.90 -3.24 9.33
C PHE A 135 -1.87 -3.23 8.21
N ASN A 136 -0.62 -3.58 8.51
CA ASN A 136 0.44 -3.67 7.50
C ASN A 136 0.14 -4.76 6.48
N SER A 137 -0.31 -5.95 6.92
CA SER A 137 -0.66 -7.04 6.00
C SER A 137 -1.82 -6.65 5.10
N ILE A 138 -2.90 -6.05 5.64
CA ILE A 138 -4.04 -5.61 4.83
C ILE A 138 -3.59 -4.57 3.81
N TYR A 139 -2.80 -3.59 4.23
CA TYR A 139 -2.29 -2.55 3.33
C TYR A 139 -1.45 -3.14 2.20
N THR A 140 -0.49 -4.01 2.53
CA THR A 140 0.40 -4.63 1.53
C THR A 140 -0.35 -5.59 0.60
N LEU A 141 -1.19 -6.47 1.15
CA LEU A 141 -1.96 -7.44 0.37
C LEU A 141 -3.01 -6.79 -0.54
N SER A 142 -3.60 -5.66 -0.14
CA SER A 142 -4.61 -4.97 -0.96
C SER A 142 -4.02 -4.08 -2.05
N LEU A 143 -2.76 -3.66 -1.90
CA LEU A 143 -2.08 -2.82 -2.89
C LEU A 143 -1.34 -3.65 -3.97
N ALA A 144 -0.89 -4.86 -3.63
CA ALA A 144 -0.22 -5.78 -4.54
C ALA A 144 -1.20 -6.35 -5.58
#